data_AF-A0A7H8HBU5-F1
#
_entry.id   AF-A0A7H8HBU5-F1
#
_cell.length_a   1.000
_cell.length_b   1.000
_cell.length_c   1.000
_cell.angle_alpha   90.00
_cell.angle_beta   90.00
_cell.angle_gamma   90.00
#
_symmetry.space_group_name_H-M   'P 1'
#
loop_
_entity.id
_entity.type
_entity.pdbx_description
1 polymer ?
#
loop_
_entity_poly.entity_id
_entity_poly.type
_entity_poly.pdbx_seq_one_letter_code
_entity_poly.pdbx_strand_id
1 'polypeptide(L)'
;MTALDTVLAWITEDRLRAAAHAVTAIPSPTGREAPLARMLASRLAAAGFAAEAQHLDEFQANAVGRLRGAGDGEDLMLYAPIDTLTTGQSELDIPWIGPELRPDMLAEPRDEGPFVSGLGASNPKGHAACILVLAEALGTVRPELAGDVVVAFGAGGMPTNAIEAPGYPARANTGQGVGCSFLLERGWHTDHAVIAKPGDFVAHDEVGLCWFEITVPGIHTYAGSRHRLPYRNPIVTAADVVTRLERWLADYPARHRTATAAPQGIIGSIAGGWERMLAVTPAACRIRVDVRIARARHRCPSSGNWPRSSTRSTWSWRWCWPFPARPPRRTHRSCGPPSRRGKALPAVPTNPCRTTAAPRTRTSCVPAASRPSGPACRKRTPTTSAAA
;
A
#
# COMPACT_ATOMS: atom_id res chain seq x y z
N MET A 1 -20.37 -16.80 -34.18
CA MET A 1 -19.35 -16.40 -33.21
C MET A 1 -19.66 -14.97 -32.82
N THR A 2 -19.99 -14.74 -31.56
CA THR A 2 -20.30 -13.42 -31.01
C THR A 2 -19.01 -12.61 -30.79
N ALA A 3 -19.15 -11.31 -30.52
CA ALA A 3 -18.00 -10.50 -30.10
C ALA A 3 -17.39 -11.04 -28.78
N LEU A 4 -18.22 -11.54 -27.86
CA LEU A 4 -17.77 -12.20 -26.63
C LEU A 4 -16.97 -13.47 -26.92
N ASP A 5 -17.45 -14.36 -27.79
CA ASP A 5 -16.72 -15.58 -28.19
C ASP A 5 -15.33 -15.22 -28.76
N THR A 6 -15.25 -14.12 -29.50
CA THR A 6 -14.00 -13.64 -30.13
C THR A 6 -13.03 -13.07 -29.08
N VAL A 7 -13.52 -12.34 -28.08
CA VAL A 7 -12.72 -11.89 -26.92
C VAL A 7 -12.23 -13.09 -26.12
N LEU A 8 -13.10 -14.07 -25.82
CA LEU A 8 -12.75 -15.26 -25.06
C LEU A 8 -11.71 -16.13 -25.80
N ALA A 9 -11.84 -16.30 -27.12
CA ALA A 9 -10.85 -17.02 -27.95
C ALA A 9 -9.47 -16.34 -28.00
N TRP A 10 -9.39 -15.04 -27.67
CA TRP A 10 -8.11 -14.35 -27.53
C TRP A 10 -7.41 -14.68 -26.20
N ILE A 11 -8.17 -14.98 -25.14
CA ILE A 11 -7.63 -15.28 -23.81
C ILE A 11 -7.16 -16.75 -23.77
N THR A 12 -5.86 -16.96 -23.97
CA THR A 12 -5.22 -18.28 -23.97
C THR A 12 -4.25 -18.44 -22.80
N GLU A 13 -3.94 -19.70 -22.43
CA GLU A 13 -2.94 -20.01 -21.41
C GLU A 13 -1.59 -19.34 -21.73
N ASP A 14 -1.10 -19.44 -22.97
CA ASP A 14 0.17 -18.82 -23.39
C ASP A 14 0.20 -17.31 -23.13
N ARG A 15 -0.90 -16.60 -23.39
CA ARG A 15 -0.98 -15.14 -23.15
C ARG A 15 -1.03 -14.83 -21.66
N LEU A 16 -1.80 -15.60 -20.87
CA LEU A 16 -1.86 -15.46 -19.42
C LEU A 16 -0.50 -15.76 -18.77
N ARG A 17 0.19 -16.82 -19.21
CA ARG A 17 1.53 -17.22 -18.76
C ARG A 17 2.56 -16.14 -19.13
N ALA A 18 2.58 -15.67 -20.38
CA ALA A 18 3.46 -14.59 -20.81
C ALA A 18 3.22 -13.28 -20.04
N ALA A 19 1.96 -12.92 -19.78
CA ALA A 19 1.61 -11.76 -18.96
C ALA A 19 2.05 -11.94 -17.51
N ALA A 20 1.80 -13.11 -16.89
CA ALA A 20 2.20 -13.45 -15.52
C ALA A 20 3.72 -13.39 -15.33
N HIS A 21 4.49 -13.93 -16.29
CA HIS A 21 5.95 -13.77 -16.33
C HIS A 21 6.34 -12.29 -16.40
N ALA A 22 5.79 -11.53 -17.35
CA ALA A 22 6.16 -10.13 -17.58
C ALA A 22 5.90 -9.22 -16.37
N VAL A 23 4.79 -9.41 -15.63
CA VAL A 23 4.52 -8.64 -14.41
C VAL A 23 5.35 -9.12 -13.22
N THR A 24 5.62 -10.42 -13.11
CA THR A 24 6.37 -11.00 -11.99
C THR A 24 7.85 -10.62 -12.05
N ALA A 25 8.45 -10.65 -13.25
CA ALA A 25 9.87 -10.34 -13.51
C ALA A 25 10.28 -8.90 -13.17
N ILE A 26 9.34 -7.97 -12.98
CA ILE A 26 9.63 -6.60 -12.56
C ILE A 26 9.41 -6.48 -11.04
N PRO A 27 10.47 -6.29 -10.22
CA PRO A 27 10.30 -6.05 -8.79
C PRO A 27 9.41 -4.83 -8.53
N SER A 28 8.43 -4.99 -7.65
CA SER A 28 7.48 -3.93 -7.27
C SER A 28 7.19 -3.95 -5.77
N PRO A 29 8.22 -3.90 -4.89
CA PRO A 29 7.96 -3.78 -3.46
C PRO A 29 7.20 -2.51 -3.16
N THR A 30 6.36 -2.55 -2.12
CA THR A 30 5.48 -1.43 -1.72
C THR A 30 6.24 -0.09 -1.71
N GLY A 31 5.81 0.86 -2.53
CA GLY A 31 6.47 2.15 -2.75
C GLY A 31 7.49 2.22 -3.90
N ARG A 32 7.74 1.16 -4.67
CA ARG A 32 8.66 1.15 -5.85
C ARG A 32 8.01 0.60 -7.12
N GLU A 33 6.71 0.76 -7.27
CA GLU A 33 5.91 0.14 -8.33
C GLU A 33 6.05 0.82 -9.69
N ALA A 34 6.64 2.03 -9.76
CA ALA A 34 6.67 2.82 -10.99
C ALA A 34 7.28 2.12 -12.23
N PRO A 35 8.31 1.25 -12.14
CA PRO A 35 8.78 0.49 -13.30
C PRO A 35 7.71 -0.46 -13.86
N LEU A 36 7.00 -1.19 -12.99
CA LEU A 36 5.93 -2.10 -13.38
C LEU A 36 4.72 -1.33 -13.91
N ALA A 37 4.35 -0.22 -13.25
CA ALA A 37 3.28 0.66 -13.71
C ALA A 37 3.57 1.25 -15.10
N ARG A 38 4.79 1.74 -15.37
CA ARG A 38 5.16 2.22 -16.72
C ARG A 38 5.05 1.14 -17.79
N MET A 39 5.46 -0.10 -17.49
CA MET A 39 5.28 -1.23 -18.41
C MET A 39 3.79 -1.49 -18.69
N LEU A 40 2.96 -1.57 -17.64
CA LEU A 40 1.53 -1.82 -17.75
C LEU A 40 0.79 -0.70 -18.52
N ALA A 41 1.07 0.56 -18.22
CA ALA A 41 0.53 1.70 -18.95
C ALA A 41 0.93 1.67 -20.45
N SER A 42 2.16 1.26 -20.75
CA SER A 42 2.64 1.13 -22.13
C SER A 42 1.93 0.00 -22.88
N ARG A 43 1.65 -1.13 -22.21
CA ARG A 43 0.85 -2.24 -22.78
C ARG A 43 -0.60 -1.83 -23.01
N LEU A 44 -1.23 -1.13 -22.07
CA LEU A 44 -2.58 -0.57 -22.25
C LEU A 44 -2.65 0.42 -23.42
N ALA A 45 -1.68 1.32 -23.55
CA ALA A 45 -1.58 2.26 -24.66
C ALA A 45 -1.40 1.53 -26.00
N ALA A 46 -0.58 0.47 -26.05
CA ALA A 46 -0.42 -0.37 -27.23
C ALA A 46 -1.70 -1.15 -27.60
N ALA A 47 -2.52 -1.53 -26.61
CA ALA A 47 -3.87 -2.07 -26.81
C ALA A 47 -4.90 -1.00 -27.26
N GLY A 48 -4.52 0.28 -27.35
CA GLY A 48 -5.38 1.37 -27.80
C GLY A 48 -6.23 2.01 -26.71
N PHE A 49 -5.92 1.80 -25.43
CA PHE A 49 -6.51 2.56 -24.32
C PHE A 49 -5.87 3.95 -24.26
N ALA A 50 -6.65 4.97 -23.89
CA ALA A 50 -6.10 6.23 -23.42
C ALA A 50 -5.50 6.01 -22.02
N ALA A 51 -4.18 5.74 -21.97
CA ALA A 51 -3.50 5.21 -20.79
C ALA A 51 -2.29 6.04 -20.35
N GLU A 52 -2.04 6.07 -19.04
CA GLU A 52 -0.92 6.76 -18.39
C GLU A 52 -0.34 5.97 -17.22
N ALA A 53 0.94 6.19 -16.94
CA ALA A 53 1.53 5.86 -15.65
C ALA A 53 1.28 7.06 -14.72
N GLN A 54 0.27 6.95 -13.85
CA GLN A 54 -0.12 8.00 -12.93
C GLN A 54 0.83 8.00 -11.72
N HIS A 55 1.87 8.82 -11.80
CA HIS A 55 2.89 8.96 -10.77
C HIS A 55 2.35 9.61 -9.49
N LEU A 56 2.61 8.96 -8.34
CA LEU A 56 2.51 9.55 -7.01
C LEU A 56 3.82 10.29 -6.68
N ASP A 57 4.95 9.63 -6.98
CA ASP A 57 6.30 10.21 -6.98
C ASP A 57 7.18 9.51 -8.06
N GLU A 58 8.50 9.72 -8.03
CA GLU A 58 9.43 9.11 -9.02
C GLU A 58 9.56 7.57 -8.89
N PHE A 59 9.27 7.01 -7.71
CA PHE A 59 9.39 5.59 -7.39
C PHE A 59 8.04 4.84 -7.42
N GLN A 60 6.94 5.52 -7.10
CA GLN A 60 5.61 4.95 -6.96
C GLN A 60 4.62 5.56 -7.98
N ALA A 61 3.93 4.70 -8.72
CA ALA A 61 2.93 5.12 -9.71
C ALA A 61 1.84 4.04 -9.86
N ASN A 62 0.61 4.46 -10.09
CA ASN A 62 -0.43 3.58 -10.66
C ASN A 62 -0.20 3.46 -12.18
N ALA A 63 -0.79 2.45 -12.81
CA ALA A 63 -1.04 2.46 -14.25
C ALA A 63 -2.53 2.42 -14.50
N VAL A 64 -3.03 3.23 -15.42
CA VAL A 64 -4.47 3.31 -15.70
C VAL A 64 -4.70 3.59 -17.17
N GLY A 65 -5.79 3.05 -17.73
CA GLY A 65 -6.22 3.35 -19.09
C GLY A 65 -7.73 3.24 -19.27
N ARG A 66 -8.27 4.02 -20.21
CA ARG A 66 -9.69 4.00 -20.60
C ARG A 66 -9.85 3.59 -22.05
N LEU A 67 -10.68 2.57 -22.30
CA LEU A 67 -11.23 2.25 -23.61
C LEU A 67 -12.65 2.85 -23.68
N ARG A 68 -12.92 3.67 -24.69
CA ARG A 68 -14.21 4.36 -24.81
C ARG A 68 -15.30 3.45 -25.36
N GLY A 69 -16.48 3.50 -24.75
CA GLY A 69 -17.71 2.93 -25.27
C GLY A 69 -18.48 3.91 -26.16
N ALA A 70 -19.73 3.58 -26.46
CA ALA A 70 -20.67 4.42 -27.21
C ALA A 70 -21.22 5.58 -26.36
N GLY A 71 -21.22 5.46 -25.02
CA GLY A 71 -21.70 6.46 -24.08
C GLY A 71 -23.19 6.32 -23.70
N ASP A 72 -23.78 5.15 -23.93
CA ASP A 72 -25.18 4.81 -23.62
C ASP A 72 -25.33 3.82 -22.45
N GLY A 73 -24.21 3.40 -21.82
CA GLY A 73 -24.18 2.52 -20.64
C GLY A 73 -23.30 3.03 -19.49
N GLU A 74 -23.30 2.28 -18.40
CA GLU A 74 -22.53 2.56 -17.17
C GLU A 74 -21.04 2.18 -17.32
N ASP A 75 -20.15 2.98 -16.73
CA ASP A 75 -18.70 2.76 -16.76
C ASP A 75 -18.28 1.61 -15.81
N LEU A 76 -17.34 0.77 -16.23
CA LEU A 76 -16.80 -0.33 -15.43
C LEU A 76 -15.27 -0.20 -15.24
N MET A 77 -14.80 -0.25 -14.00
CA MET A 77 -13.38 -0.43 -13.68
C MET A 77 -13.02 -1.89 -13.42
N LEU A 78 -11.93 -2.35 -14.03
CA LEU A 78 -11.22 -3.57 -13.65
C LEU A 78 -9.95 -3.18 -12.90
N TYR A 79 -9.80 -3.61 -11.64
CA TYR A 79 -8.71 -3.19 -10.76
C TYR A 79 -7.93 -4.37 -10.15
N ALA A 80 -6.60 -4.25 -10.12
CA ALA A 80 -5.73 -5.07 -9.28
C ALA A 80 -4.59 -4.22 -8.68
N PRO A 81 -4.18 -4.46 -7.41
CA PRO A 81 -2.92 -3.90 -6.92
C PRO A 81 -1.72 -4.59 -7.60
N ILE A 82 -0.55 -3.94 -7.61
CA ILE A 82 0.67 -4.46 -8.26
C ILE A 82 1.90 -4.52 -7.35
N ASP A 83 1.76 -4.08 -6.10
CA ASP A 83 2.82 -4.08 -5.11
C ASP A 83 2.98 -5.41 -4.38
N THR A 84 4.21 -5.74 -4.00
CA THR A 84 4.55 -6.94 -3.22
C THR A 84 4.69 -6.60 -1.75
N LEU A 85 4.19 -7.49 -0.89
CA LEU A 85 4.20 -7.32 0.57
C LEU A 85 5.62 -7.41 1.14
N THR A 86 6.38 -8.38 0.66
CA THR A 86 7.82 -8.55 0.92
C THR A 86 8.63 -7.92 -0.21
N THR A 87 9.91 -7.70 0.04
CA THR A 87 10.78 -6.95 -0.88
C THR A 87 11.53 -7.81 -1.90
N GLY A 88 11.69 -9.10 -1.60
CA GLY A 88 12.59 -9.99 -2.34
C GLY A 88 14.06 -9.67 -2.10
N GLN A 89 14.39 -8.97 -1.01
CA GLN A 89 15.75 -8.60 -0.61
C GLN A 89 16.05 -9.21 0.76
N SER A 90 17.09 -10.04 0.82
CA SER A 90 17.48 -10.78 2.00
C SER A 90 17.74 -9.86 3.20
N GLU A 91 18.35 -8.70 2.95
CA GLU A 91 18.73 -7.70 3.97
C GLU A 91 17.53 -7.02 4.64
N LEU A 92 16.33 -7.15 4.08
CA LEU A 92 15.10 -6.51 4.55
C LEU A 92 14.08 -7.52 5.07
N ASP A 93 13.93 -8.65 4.40
CA ASP A 93 12.88 -9.63 4.71
C ASP A 93 13.35 -10.74 5.68
N ILE A 94 14.65 -11.09 5.70
CA ILE A 94 15.24 -12.11 6.60
C ILE A 94 15.66 -11.44 7.92
N PRO A 95 15.45 -12.07 9.09
CA PRO A 95 14.96 -13.44 9.32
C PRO A 95 13.43 -13.57 9.42
N TRP A 96 12.68 -12.50 9.18
CA TRP A 96 11.26 -12.41 9.55
C TRP A 96 10.35 -13.29 8.68
N ILE A 97 10.68 -13.47 7.40
CA ILE A 97 9.89 -14.32 6.49
C ILE A 97 10.41 -15.75 6.35
N GLY A 98 11.56 -16.05 6.98
CA GLY A 98 12.24 -17.34 6.88
C GLY A 98 13.76 -17.21 7.00
N PRO A 99 14.50 -18.34 7.03
CA PRO A 99 15.96 -18.35 7.07
C PRO A 99 16.62 -17.97 5.73
N GLU A 100 15.91 -18.11 4.62
CA GLU A 100 16.34 -17.80 3.26
C GLU A 100 15.15 -17.35 2.39
N LEU A 101 15.42 -16.67 1.27
CA LEU A 101 14.41 -16.37 0.27
C LEU A 101 14.15 -17.60 -0.59
N ARG A 102 12.91 -18.11 -0.54
CA ARG A 102 12.47 -19.19 -1.43
C ARG A 102 12.29 -18.71 -2.88
N PRO A 103 12.26 -19.61 -3.88
CA PRO A 103 11.97 -19.25 -5.27
C PRO A 103 10.70 -18.41 -5.47
N ASP A 104 9.63 -18.68 -4.72
CA ASP A 104 8.37 -17.92 -4.76
C ASP A 104 8.44 -16.53 -4.09
N MET A 105 9.56 -16.21 -3.43
CA MET A 105 9.84 -14.93 -2.78
C MET A 105 10.79 -14.03 -3.59
N LEU A 106 11.24 -14.49 -4.76
CA LEU A 106 12.11 -13.75 -5.69
C LEU A 106 11.33 -13.25 -6.90
N ALA A 107 11.68 -12.08 -7.45
CA ALA A 107 11.07 -11.51 -8.66
C ALA A 107 11.53 -12.21 -9.96
N GLU A 108 11.58 -13.54 -9.92
CA GLU A 108 12.07 -14.44 -10.96
C GLU A 108 10.93 -15.43 -11.28
N PRO A 109 10.14 -15.18 -12.34
CA PRO A 109 9.04 -16.07 -12.69
C PRO A 109 9.57 -17.43 -13.14
N ARG A 110 8.88 -18.50 -12.72
CA ARG A 110 9.20 -19.89 -13.10
C ARG A 110 7.93 -20.61 -13.50
N ASP A 111 8.00 -21.44 -14.52
CA ASP A 111 6.92 -22.35 -14.87
C ASP A 111 7.02 -23.62 -14.01
N GLU A 112 5.99 -23.86 -13.20
CA GLU A 112 5.88 -25.01 -12.30
C GLU A 112 4.66 -25.84 -12.72
N GLY A 113 4.81 -26.52 -13.86
CA GLY A 113 3.72 -27.24 -14.53
C GLY A 113 2.60 -26.26 -14.95
N PRO A 114 1.35 -26.43 -14.46
CA PRO A 114 0.26 -25.52 -14.79
C PRO A 114 0.40 -24.13 -14.13
N PHE A 115 1.32 -23.96 -13.17
CA PHE A 115 1.48 -22.73 -12.41
C PHE A 115 2.63 -21.85 -12.92
N VAL A 116 2.56 -20.57 -12.56
CA VAL A 116 3.70 -19.63 -12.61
C VAL A 116 4.00 -19.22 -11.18
N SER A 117 5.21 -19.50 -10.70
CA SER A 117 5.68 -19.11 -9.36
C SER A 117 6.56 -17.85 -9.44
N GLY A 118 6.88 -17.26 -8.29
CA GLY A 118 7.67 -16.03 -8.15
C GLY A 118 6.95 -14.95 -7.33
N LEU A 119 7.69 -13.91 -6.94
CA LEU A 119 7.25 -12.89 -5.98
C LEU A 119 6.05 -12.11 -6.51
N GLY A 120 4.91 -12.35 -5.87
CA GLY A 120 3.63 -11.75 -6.21
C GLY A 120 2.91 -12.42 -7.39
N ALA A 121 3.48 -13.47 -8.00
CA ALA A 121 2.90 -14.16 -9.17
C ALA A 121 1.47 -14.66 -8.90
N SER A 122 1.23 -15.23 -7.72
CA SER A 122 -0.13 -15.54 -7.26
C SER A 122 -0.89 -14.27 -6.82
N ASN A 123 -0.35 -13.53 -5.84
CA ASN A 123 -1.02 -12.36 -5.27
C ASN A 123 -0.03 -11.19 -5.07
N PRO A 124 -0.22 -10.01 -5.71
CA PRO A 124 -1.40 -9.61 -6.48
C PRO A 124 -1.24 -9.70 -8.00
N LYS A 125 -0.03 -9.97 -8.51
CA LYS A 125 0.31 -9.76 -9.92
C LYS A 125 -0.39 -10.72 -10.89
N GLY A 126 -0.75 -11.93 -10.46
CA GLY A 126 -1.56 -12.85 -11.28
C GLY A 126 -2.90 -12.23 -11.68
N HIS A 127 -3.56 -11.51 -10.77
CA HIS A 127 -4.78 -10.75 -11.06
C HIS A 127 -4.53 -9.63 -12.07
N ALA A 128 -3.40 -8.93 -11.94
CA ALA A 128 -2.99 -7.90 -12.89
C ALA A 128 -2.73 -8.49 -14.29
N ALA A 129 -2.14 -9.69 -14.39
CA ALA A 129 -1.95 -10.41 -15.65
C ALA A 129 -3.29 -10.80 -16.30
N CYS A 130 -4.26 -11.31 -15.53
CA CYS A 130 -5.61 -11.61 -16.04
C CYS A 130 -6.31 -10.37 -16.60
N ILE A 131 -6.26 -9.26 -15.87
CA ILE A 131 -6.85 -7.98 -16.31
C ILE A 131 -6.11 -7.43 -17.54
N LEU A 132 -4.78 -7.55 -17.60
CA LEU A 132 -3.98 -7.09 -18.74
C LEU A 132 -4.33 -7.86 -20.02
N VAL A 133 -4.43 -9.19 -19.95
CA VAL A 133 -4.79 -10.04 -21.11
C VAL A 133 -6.22 -9.74 -21.57
N LEU A 134 -7.16 -9.49 -20.65
CA LEU A 134 -8.51 -9.04 -21.02
C LEU A 134 -8.49 -7.65 -21.67
N ALA A 135 -7.70 -6.70 -21.17
CA ALA A 135 -7.54 -5.38 -21.77
C ALA A 135 -7.02 -5.47 -23.21
N GLU A 136 -5.99 -6.30 -23.44
CA GLU A 136 -5.41 -6.50 -24.78
C GLU A 136 -6.37 -7.24 -25.73
N ALA A 137 -7.20 -8.16 -25.22
CA ALA A 137 -8.30 -8.77 -25.97
C ALA A 137 -9.34 -7.73 -26.41
N LEU A 138 -9.81 -6.88 -25.48
CA LEU A 138 -10.77 -5.80 -25.77
C LEU A 138 -10.20 -4.80 -26.78
N GLY A 139 -8.93 -4.42 -26.62
CA GLY A 139 -8.23 -3.52 -27.54
C GLY A 139 -8.03 -4.07 -28.96
N THR A 140 -7.86 -5.39 -29.07
CA THR A 140 -7.71 -6.13 -30.34
C THR A 140 -9.05 -6.33 -31.03
N VAL A 141 -10.05 -6.86 -30.32
CA VAL A 141 -11.36 -7.24 -30.88
C VAL A 141 -12.26 -6.01 -31.11
N ARG A 142 -12.15 -5.00 -30.24
CA ARG A 142 -12.96 -3.78 -30.25
C ARG A 142 -14.47 -4.06 -30.36
N PRO A 143 -15.05 -4.83 -29.41
CA PRO A 143 -16.49 -4.98 -29.33
C PRO A 143 -17.17 -3.62 -29.15
N GLU A 144 -18.42 -3.50 -29.59
CA GLU A 144 -19.27 -2.37 -29.20
C GLU A 144 -19.56 -2.48 -27.70
N LEU A 145 -19.12 -1.47 -26.94
CA LEU A 145 -19.29 -1.37 -25.49
C LEU A 145 -20.19 -0.18 -25.19
N ALA A 146 -21.16 -0.34 -24.29
CA ALA A 146 -22.12 0.72 -24.00
C ALA A 146 -21.51 1.86 -23.16
N GLY A 147 -20.92 1.51 -22.01
CA GLY A 147 -20.11 2.41 -21.18
C GLY A 147 -18.60 2.24 -21.43
N ASP A 148 -17.78 3.08 -20.80
CA ASP A 148 -16.33 2.96 -20.90
C ASP A 148 -15.79 1.82 -20.02
N VAL A 149 -14.73 1.16 -20.47
CA VAL A 149 -13.95 0.22 -19.65
C VAL A 149 -12.68 0.91 -19.19
N VAL A 150 -12.53 1.06 -17.87
CA VAL A 150 -11.30 1.52 -17.22
C VAL A 150 -10.53 0.31 -16.71
N VAL A 151 -9.25 0.24 -17.02
CA VAL A 151 -8.33 -0.75 -16.46
C VAL A 151 -7.34 -0.02 -15.56
N ALA A 152 -7.21 -0.47 -14.32
CA ALA A 152 -6.39 0.19 -13.31
C ALA A 152 -5.52 -0.81 -12.54
N PHE A 153 -4.24 -0.45 -12.38
CA PHE A 153 -3.23 -1.21 -11.67
C PHE A 153 -2.66 -0.32 -10.57
N GLY A 154 -3.06 -0.58 -9.33
CA GLY A 154 -2.80 0.32 -8.20
C GLY A 154 -1.51 0.02 -7.44
N ALA A 155 -0.77 1.07 -7.12
CA ALA A 155 0.38 0.99 -6.23
C ALA A 155 -0.01 1.03 -4.74
N GLY A 156 0.87 0.52 -3.88
CA GLY A 156 0.70 0.61 -2.43
C GLY A 156 -0.59 0.00 -1.89
N GLY A 157 -1.12 -1.06 -2.50
CA GLY A 157 -2.30 -1.77 -2.04
C GLY A 157 -2.06 -2.70 -0.84
N MET A 158 -0.80 -3.04 -0.55
CA MET A 158 -0.43 -3.94 0.54
C MET A 158 -0.58 -3.27 1.92
N PRO A 159 -0.98 -4.03 2.95
CA PRO A 159 -1.13 -3.55 4.32
C PRO A 159 0.24 -3.42 5.00
N THR A 160 1.07 -2.50 4.51
CA THR A 160 2.39 -2.20 5.09
C THR A 160 2.68 -0.71 5.09
N ASN A 161 3.60 -0.30 5.96
CA ASN A 161 4.11 1.07 6.03
C ASN A 161 5.40 1.20 5.20
N ALA A 162 5.98 2.40 5.16
CA ALA A 162 7.23 2.62 4.44
C ALA A 162 8.41 1.81 5.00
N ILE A 163 9.29 1.39 4.10
CA ILE A 163 10.51 0.65 4.41
C ILE A 163 11.61 1.63 4.84
N GLU A 164 12.04 1.54 6.10
CA GLU A 164 13.14 2.32 6.67
C GLU A 164 14.49 1.59 6.43
N ALA A 165 15.07 1.75 5.24
CA ALA A 165 16.33 1.10 4.88
C ALA A 165 17.22 1.95 3.94
N PRO A 166 18.56 1.68 3.90
CA PRO A 166 19.45 2.33 2.94
C PRO A 166 18.93 2.23 1.49
N GLY A 167 19.01 3.34 0.77
CA GLY A 167 18.53 3.45 -0.61
C GLY A 167 17.01 3.59 -0.76
N TYR A 168 16.20 3.44 0.30
CA TYR A 168 14.77 3.78 0.28
C TYR A 168 14.54 5.25 0.66
N PRO A 169 13.69 5.98 -0.09
CA PRO A 169 13.37 7.37 0.21
C PRO A 169 12.46 7.48 1.44
N ALA A 170 12.72 8.49 2.28
CA ALA A 170 11.90 8.79 3.46
C ALA A 170 10.51 9.28 3.04
N ARG A 171 9.51 8.41 3.14
CA ARG A 171 8.09 8.68 2.86
C ARG A 171 7.24 8.07 3.97
N ALA A 172 6.10 8.67 4.28
CA ALA A 172 5.16 8.12 5.27
C ALA A 172 4.10 7.20 4.63
N ASN A 173 3.59 7.59 3.46
CA ASN A 173 2.44 6.96 2.81
C ASN A 173 2.89 6.22 1.54
N THR A 174 3.24 4.94 1.66
CA THR A 174 3.65 4.10 0.51
C THR A 174 2.79 2.86 0.31
N GLY A 175 2.03 2.43 1.33
CA GLY A 175 1.11 1.29 1.29
C GLY A 175 -0.29 1.67 1.73
N GLN A 176 -1.01 0.74 2.34
CA GLN A 176 -2.34 0.94 2.96
C GLN A 176 -3.44 1.45 1.99
N GLY A 177 -3.29 1.18 0.68
CA GLY A 177 -4.23 1.59 -0.37
C GLY A 177 -3.95 2.96 -0.99
N VAL A 178 -2.77 3.56 -0.76
CA VAL A 178 -2.46 4.94 -1.20
C VAL A 178 -2.65 5.17 -2.70
N GLY A 179 -2.28 4.22 -3.56
CA GLY A 179 -2.47 4.32 -5.00
C GLY A 179 -3.95 4.33 -5.40
N CYS A 180 -4.79 3.53 -4.74
CA CYS A 180 -6.24 3.54 -4.98
C CYS A 180 -6.89 4.86 -4.56
N SER A 181 -6.52 5.42 -3.40
CA SER A 181 -6.99 6.75 -2.97
C SER A 181 -6.61 7.81 -3.99
N PHE A 182 -5.33 7.84 -4.40
CA PHE A 182 -4.83 8.80 -5.37
C PHE A 182 -5.50 8.66 -6.76
N LEU A 183 -5.74 7.43 -7.21
CA LEU A 183 -6.47 7.15 -8.46
C LEU A 183 -7.85 7.83 -8.46
N LEU A 184 -8.63 7.60 -7.41
CA LEU A 184 -9.97 8.16 -7.25
C LEU A 184 -9.95 9.69 -7.07
N GLU A 185 -9.03 10.21 -6.27
CA GLU A 185 -8.81 11.66 -6.07
C GLU A 185 -8.48 12.40 -7.38
N ARG A 186 -7.85 11.69 -8.34
CA ARG A 186 -7.51 12.22 -9.67
C ARG A 186 -8.64 12.09 -10.70
N GLY A 187 -9.84 11.65 -10.29
CA GLY A 187 -11.03 11.58 -11.14
C GLY A 187 -11.15 10.30 -11.96
N TRP A 188 -10.33 9.28 -11.69
CA TRP A 188 -10.49 7.95 -12.29
C TRP A 188 -11.54 7.15 -11.52
N HIS A 189 -12.79 7.60 -11.62
CA HIS A 189 -13.97 6.90 -11.09
C HIS A 189 -14.83 6.33 -12.23
N THR A 190 -15.63 5.34 -11.89
CA THR A 190 -16.58 4.60 -12.74
C THR A 190 -17.83 4.30 -11.93
N ASP A 191 -18.92 3.89 -12.57
CA ASP A 191 -20.16 3.53 -11.87
C ASP A 191 -20.00 2.23 -11.08
N HIS A 192 -19.29 1.25 -11.66
CA HIS A 192 -18.96 -0.04 -11.02
C HIS A 192 -17.46 -0.31 -11.04
N ALA A 193 -17.01 -1.18 -10.11
CA ALA A 193 -15.64 -1.68 -10.08
C ALA A 193 -15.59 -3.17 -9.70
N VAL A 194 -14.81 -3.95 -10.44
CA VAL A 194 -14.45 -5.33 -10.10
C VAL A 194 -12.97 -5.37 -9.71
N ILE A 195 -12.71 -5.71 -8.45
CA ILE A 195 -11.36 -5.88 -7.91
C ILE A 195 -11.00 -7.36 -8.00
N ALA A 196 -10.00 -7.71 -8.81
CA ALA A 196 -9.54 -9.08 -8.92
C ALA A 196 -8.67 -9.48 -7.71
N LYS A 197 -9.00 -10.62 -7.09
CA LYS A 197 -8.45 -11.15 -5.83
C LYS A 197 -8.32 -12.68 -5.90
N PRO A 198 -7.53 -13.32 -5.02
CA PRO A 198 -7.48 -14.77 -4.95
C PRO A 198 -8.81 -15.36 -4.46
N GLY A 199 -9.21 -16.48 -5.04
CA GLY A 199 -10.42 -17.22 -4.67
C GLY A 199 -11.33 -17.50 -5.87
N ASP A 200 -12.43 -18.20 -5.59
CA ASP A 200 -13.45 -18.65 -6.55
C ASP A 200 -14.84 -18.04 -6.28
N PHE A 201 -14.93 -17.09 -5.33
CA PHE A 201 -16.17 -16.46 -4.89
C PHE A 201 -16.19 -14.96 -5.12
N VAL A 202 -17.40 -14.40 -5.28
CA VAL A 202 -17.63 -12.95 -5.38
C VAL A 202 -18.03 -12.40 -4.01
N ALA A 203 -17.30 -11.39 -3.53
CA ALA A 203 -17.61 -10.65 -2.31
C ALA A 203 -17.75 -9.14 -2.60
N HIS A 204 -18.70 -8.50 -1.91
CA HIS A 204 -18.97 -7.05 -1.99
C HIS A 204 -18.59 -6.29 -0.71
N ASP A 205 -18.19 -7.02 0.34
CA ASP A 205 -17.63 -6.48 1.58
C ASP A 205 -16.17 -6.93 1.70
N GLU A 206 -15.33 -6.07 2.26
CA GLU A 206 -13.96 -6.38 2.66
C GLU A 206 -13.71 -5.92 4.10
N VAL A 207 -12.66 -6.46 4.72
CA VAL A 207 -12.26 -6.02 6.07
C VAL A 207 -11.36 -4.79 6.01
N GLY A 208 -11.63 -3.80 6.85
CA GLY A 208 -10.65 -2.78 7.18
C GLY A 208 -9.55 -3.34 8.08
N LEU A 209 -8.53 -2.53 8.37
CA LEU A 209 -7.43 -2.88 9.26
C LEU A 209 -7.17 -1.77 10.28
N CYS A 210 -6.71 -2.15 11.46
CA CYS A 210 -6.27 -1.25 12.52
C CYS A 210 -5.01 -1.82 13.18
N TRP A 211 -3.95 -1.03 13.23
CA TRP A 211 -2.69 -1.40 13.86
C TRP A 211 -2.53 -0.67 15.20
N PHE A 212 -2.23 -1.42 16.26
CA PHE A 212 -2.09 -0.91 17.61
C PHE A 212 -0.68 -1.18 18.16
N GLU A 213 -0.07 -0.20 18.82
CA GLU A 213 1.13 -0.41 19.66
C GLU A 213 0.74 -0.33 21.14
N ILE A 214 0.95 -1.42 21.87
CA ILE A 214 0.66 -1.55 23.30
C ILE A 214 2.00 -1.48 24.04
N THR A 215 2.20 -0.43 24.84
CA THR A 215 3.41 -0.27 25.67
C THR A 215 3.17 -0.76 27.09
N VAL A 216 3.93 -1.78 27.50
CA VAL A 216 3.95 -2.35 28.86
C VAL A 216 5.07 -1.68 29.66
N PRO A 217 4.77 -0.88 30.70
CA PRO A 217 5.78 -0.19 31.50
C PRO A 217 6.41 -1.11 32.57
N GLY A 218 7.68 -0.87 32.86
CA GLY A 218 8.47 -1.57 33.86
C GLY A 218 9.47 -0.67 34.57
N ILE A 219 10.40 -1.27 35.31
CA ILE A 219 11.44 -0.57 36.06
C ILE A 219 12.79 -0.99 35.50
N HIS A 220 13.60 0.00 35.10
CA HIS A 220 14.99 -0.23 34.71
C HIS A 220 15.84 -0.46 35.96
N THR A 221 16.41 -1.66 36.10
CA THR A 221 17.28 -2.01 37.23
C THR A 221 18.40 -2.94 36.80
N TYR A 222 19.57 -2.82 37.45
CA TYR A 222 20.72 -3.68 37.24
C TYR A 222 20.54 -5.03 37.93
N ALA A 223 20.85 -6.12 37.22
CA ALA A 223 20.65 -7.49 37.71
C ALA A 223 21.34 -7.75 39.07
N GLY A 224 22.57 -7.28 39.25
CA GLY A 224 23.32 -7.42 40.52
C GLY A 224 22.78 -6.59 41.69
N SER A 225 21.81 -5.70 41.43
CA SER A 225 21.11 -4.91 42.47
C SER A 225 19.65 -5.35 42.66
N ARG A 226 19.19 -6.41 41.96
CA ARG A 226 17.79 -6.90 42.04
C ARG A 226 17.32 -7.26 43.45
N HIS A 227 18.22 -7.67 44.34
CA HIS A 227 17.92 -7.99 45.74
C HIS A 227 17.86 -6.75 46.66
N ARG A 228 18.19 -5.56 46.15
CA ARG A 228 18.23 -4.28 46.89
C ARG A 228 17.32 -3.19 46.32
N LEU A 229 16.82 -3.34 45.10
CA LEU A 229 16.07 -2.33 44.37
C LEU A 229 14.70 -2.86 43.88
N PRO A 230 13.69 -2.00 43.70
CA PRO A 230 12.43 -2.38 43.07
C PRO A 230 12.63 -3.10 41.74
N TYR A 231 11.88 -4.18 41.53
CA TYR A 231 11.98 -5.03 40.34
C TYR A 231 10.62 -5.20 39.66
N ARG A 232 10.53 -4.76 38.40
CA ARG A 232 9.38 -5.02 37.51
C ARG A 232 9.88 -5.14 36.08
N ASN A 233 10.09 -6.36 35.60
CA ASN A 233 10.51 -6.61 34.23
C ASN A 233 9.29 -6.57 33.28
N PRO A 234 9.20 -5.59 32.37
CA PRO A 234 8.04 -5.48 31.49
C PRO A 234 7.99 -6.57 30.43
N ILE A 235 9.09 -7.28 30.15
CA ILE A 235 9.11 -8.45 29.26
C ILE A 235 8.23 -9.57 29.84
N VAL A 236 8.34 -9.84 31.15
CA VAL A 236 7.54 -10.87 31.84
C VAL A 236 6.06 -10.47 31.87
N THR A 237 5.76 -9.19 32.09
CA THR A 237 4.37 -8.68 32.01
C THR A 237 3.84 -8.73 30.57
N ALA A 238 4.67 -8.43 29.57
CA ALA A 238 4.29 -8.49 28.17
C ALA A 238 3.98 -9.93 27.72
N ALA A 239 4.66 -10.94 28.25
CA ALA A 239 4.33 -12.35 27.98
C ALA A 239 2.89 -12.70 28.41
N ASP A 240 2.47 -12.31 29.62
CA ASP A 240 1.08 -12.50 30.08
C ASP A 240 0.07 -11.71 29.23
N VAL A 241 0.41 -10.48 28.81
CA VAL A 241 -0.42 -9.68 27.90
C VAL A 241 -0.57 -10.38 26.54
N VAL A 242 0.53 -10.88 25.94
CA VAL A 242 0.52 -11.67 24.70
C VAL A 242 -0.38 -12.90 24.83
N THR A 243 -0.20 -13.73 25.87
CA THR A 243 -1.02 -14.93 26.09
C THR A 243 -2.51 -14.63 26.33
N ARG A 244 -2.86 -13.43 26.80
CA ARG A 244 -4.27 -12.98 26.91
C ARG A 244 -4.81 -12.44 25.59
N LEU A 245 -4.00 -11.69 24.85
CA LEU A 245 -4.35 -11.14 23.54
C LEU A 245 -4.58 -12.27 22.52
N GLU A 246 -3.71 -13.28 22.45
CA GLU A 246 -3.89 -14.44 21.56
C GLU A 246 -5.21 -15.17 21.81
N ARG A 247 -5.59 -15.40 23.08
CA ARG A 247 -6.91 -15.97 23.42
C ARG A 247 -8.07 -15.08 22.97
N TRP A 248 -7.96 -13.76 23.16
CA TRP A 248 -8.97 -12.81 22.69
C TRP A 248 -9.04 -12.76 21.15
N LEU A 249 -7.90 -12.88 20.45
CA LEU A 249 -7.81 -12.92 19.00
C LEU A 249 -8.43 -14.20 18.41
N ALA A 250 -8.21 -15.36 19.04
CA ALA A 250 -8.84 -16.61 18.62
C ALA A 250 -10.38 -16.53 18.63
N ASP A 251 -10.96 -15.89 19.65
CA ASP A 251 -12.41 -15.65 19.74
C ASP A 251 -12.90 -14.44 18.90
N TYR A 252 -12.00 -13.65 18.31
CA TYR A 252 -12.36 -12.39 17.65
C TYR A 252 -13.20 -12.59 16.37
N PRO A 253 -12.86 -13.50 15.44
CA PRO A 253 -13.65 -13.72 14.23
C PRO A 253 -15.08 -14.17 14.54
N ALA A 254 -15.28 -15.01 15.56
CA ALA A 254 -16.61 -15.48 15.95
C ALA A 254 -17.51 -14.34 16.46
N ARG A 255 -16.94 -13.36 17.16
CA ARG A 255 -17.67 -12.21 17.72
C ARG A 255 -18.00 -11.12 16.69
N HIS A 256 -17.25 -11.04 15.59
CA HIS A 256 -17.32 -9.93 14.62
C HIS A 256 -17.61 -10.35 13.17
N ARG A 257 -17.97 -11.62 12.93
CA ARG A 257 -18.33 -12.16 11.61
C ARG A 257 -19.55 -11.46 10.98
N THR A 258 -19.45 -11.10 9.71
CA THR A 258 -20.58 -10.67 8.85
C THR A 258 -21.08 -11.84 7.99
N ALA A 259 -21.94 -11.60 7.01
CA ALA A 259 -22.35 -12.66 6.06
C ALA A 259 -21.17 -13.14 5.18
N THR A 260 -20.20 -12.26 4.94
CA THR A 260 -19.20 -12.30 3.88
C THR A 260 -17.76 -12.25 4.41
N ALA A 261 -17.55 -11.76 5.64
CA ALA A 261 -16.23 -11.57 6.23
C ALA A 261 -16.13 -12.15 7.66
N ALA A 262 -14.96 -12.71 7.98
CA ALA A 262 -14.59 -13.16 9.32
C ALA A 262 -13.29 -12.43 9.72
N PRO A 263 -13.37 -11.24 10.32
CA PRO A 263 -12.19 -10.42 10.55
C PRO A 263 -11.26 -11.09 11.57
N GLN A 264 -9.97 -11.12 11.25
CA GLN A 264 -8.91 -11.77 12.03
C GLN A 264 -8.07 -10.72 12.79
N GLY A 265 -7.11 -11.18 13.58
CA GLY A 265 -6.01 -10.34 14.05
C GLY A 265 -4.83 -11.18 14.52
N ILE A 266 -3.65 -10.56 14.60
CA ILE A 266 -2.38 -11.21 14.94
C ILE A 266 -1.49 -10.26 15.76
N ILE A 267 -0.65 -10.83 16.62
CA ILE A 267 0.47 -10.10 17.22
C ILE A 267 1.65 -10.15 16.25
N GLY A 268 1.91 -9.04 15.55
CA GLY A 268 2.92 -8.97 14.48
C GLY A 268 4.34 -8.69 14.96
N SER A 269 4.54 -8.13 16.15
CA SER A 269 5.87 -7.99 16.76
C SER A 269 5.82 -7.72 18.26
N ILE A 270 6.90 -8.06 18.96
CA ILE A 270 7.17 -7.70 20.35
C ILE A 270 8.65 -7.28 20.49
N ALA A 271 8.91 -6.18 21.19
CA ALA A 271 10.27 -5.66 21.38
C ALA A 271 10.44 -4.98 22.76
N GLY A 272 11.47 -5.38 23.51
CA GLY A 272 11.82 -4.76 24.78
C GLY A 272 13.21 -5.19 25.25
N GLY A 273 14.01 -4.24 25.74
CA GLY A 273 15.41 -4.47 26.12
C GLY A 273 16.40 -3.92 25.10
N TRP A 274 17.69 -4.19 25.35
CA TRP A 274 18.78 -3.93 24.42
C TRP A 274 19.64 -5.19 24.33
N GLU A 275 19.78 -5.75 23.14
CA GLU A 275 20.54 -7.00 22.91
C GLU A 275 21.99 -6.89 23.43
N ARG A 276 22.63 -5.73 23.23
CA ARG A 276 23.97 -5.44 23.74
C ARG A 276 24.11 -5.33 25.26
N MET A 277 23.02 -5.38 26.03
CA MET A 277 23.04 -5.11 27.48
C MET A 277 21.99 -5.92 28.24
N LEU A 278 22.25 -7.23 28.40
CA LEU A 278 21.36 -8.16 29.11
C LEU A 278 21.42 -8.03 30.65
N ALA A 279 22.36 -7.25 31.19
CA ALA A 279 22.56 -7.07 32.64
C ALA A 279 21.55 -6.11 33.30
N VAL A 280 20.55 -5.62 32.55
CA VAL A 280 19.53 -4.67 33.02
C VAL A 280 18.14 -5.07 32.53
N THR A 281 17.10 -4.77 33.30
CA THR A 281 15.72 -4.80 32.79
C THR A 281 15.41 -3.55 31.97
N PRO A 282 14.58 -3.63 30.91
CA PRO A 282 14.08 -2.43 30.24
C PRO A 282 13.02 -1.70 31.07
N ALA A 283 12.85 -0.40 30.81
CA ALA A 283 11.75 0.40 31.34
C ALA A 283 10.42 0.19 30.57
N ALA A 284 10.46 -0.39 29.37
CA ALA A 284 9.27 -0.65 28.55
C ALA A 284 9.45 -1.90 27.67
N CYS A 285 8.33 -2.54 27.34
CA CYS A 285 8.22 -3.53 26.27
C CYS A 285 7.03 -3.15 25.37
N ARG A 286 7.18 -3.23 24.05
CA ARG A 286 6.16 -2.84 23.07
C ARG A 286 5.65 -4.07 22.34
N ILE A 287 4.33 -4.20 22.21
CA ILE A 287 3.64 -5.24 21.46
C ILE A 287 2.87 -4.56 20.33
N ARG A 288 2.96 -5.08 19.10
CA ARG A 288 2.19 -4.56 17.95
C ARG A 288 1.18 -5.58 17.47
N VAL A 289 -0.05 -5.13 17.25
CA VAL A 289 -1.19 -5.98 16.93
C VAL A 289 -1.88 -5.46 15.67
N ASP A 290 -2.08 -6.33 14.69
CA ASP A 290 -3.02 -6.12 13.58
C ASP A 290 -4.38 -6.65 14.02
N VAL A 291 -5.41 -5.81 13.94
CA VAL A 291 -6.81 -6.23 14.11
C VAL A 291 -7.59 -5.78 12.88
N ARG A 292 -8.13 -6.75 12.15
CA ARG A 292 -9.05 -6.49 11.04
C ARG A 292 -10.41 -6.11 11.58
N ILE A 293 -11.08 -5.19 10.90
CA ILE A 293 -12.38 -4.67 11.31
C ILE A 293 -13.40 -4.91 10.20
N ALA A 294 -14.46 -5.66 10.49
CA ALA A 294 -15.62 -5.67 9.62
C ALA A 294 -16.42 -4.38 9.80
N ARG A 295 -17.19 -3.97 8.78
CA ARG A 295 -18.20 -2.92 8.96
C ARG A 295 -19.13 -3.32 10.12
N ALA A 296 -19.24 -2.45 11.12
CA ALA A 296 -20.17 -2.67 12.21
C ALA A 296 -21.58 -2.84 11.63
N ARG A 297 -22.27 -3.92 12.00
CA ARG A 297 -23.73 -3.93 11.84
C ARG A 297 -24.25 -2.75 12.63
N HIS A 298 -24.82 -1.75 11.97
CA HIS A 298 -25.71 -0.80 12.63
C HIS A 298 -26.93 -1.57 13.13
N ARG A 299 -26.81 -2.19 14.32
CA ARG A 299 -27.94 -2.23 15.24
C ARG A 299 -28.23 -0.78 15.56
N CYS A 300 -29.11 -0.16 14.78
CA CYS A 300 -29.91 0.95 15.29
C CYS A 300 -30.49 0.43 16.62
N PRO A 301 -30.15 1.04 17.78
CA PRO A 301 -30.71 0.59 19.04
C PRO A 301 -32.21 0.86 18.97
N SER A 302 -33.01 -0.19 18.85
CA SER A 302 -34.46 -0.12 18.93
C SER A 302 -34.84 0.40 20.32
N SER A 303 -35.00 1.73 20.43
CA SER A 303 -35.48 2.52 21.59
C SER A 303 -35.38 1.78 22.94
N GLY A 304 -34.16 1.45 23.33
CA GLY A 304 -33.85 0.75 24.58
C GLY A 304 -33.29 1.74 25.60
N ASN A 305 -33.92 1.84 26.77
CA ASN A 305 -33.48 2.73 27.84
C ASN A 305 -32.02 2.50 28.21
N TRP A 306 -31.17 3.50 27.97
CA TRP A 306 -29.82 3.52 28.50
C TRP A 306 -29.89 3.68 30.03
N PRO A 307 -29.29 2.78 30.83
CA PRO A 307 -29.15 3.02 32.25
C PRO A 307 -28.22 4.22 32.46
N ARG A 308 -28.71 5.25 33.17
CA ARG A 308 -27.90 6.40 33.56
C ARG A 308 -26.89 5.99 34.64
N SER A 309 -25.72 5.50 34.25
CA SER A 309 -24.59 5.35 35.16
C SER A 309 -23.95 6.71 35.44
N SER A 310 -23.93 7.11 36.72
CA SER A 310 -23.49 8.42 37.18
C SER A 310 -21.98 8.47 37.46
N THR A 311 -21.15 8.40 36.42
CA THR A 311 -19.71 8.72 36.51
C THR A 311 -19.27 9.56 35.31
N ARG A 312 -19.10 10.87 35.52
CA ARG A 312 -18.58 11.78 34.50
C ARG A 312 -17.07 11.59 34.31
N SER A 313 -16.67 10.87 33.26
CA SER A 313 -15.37 11.03 32.63
C SER A 313 -15.56 11.34 31.14
N THR A 314 -15.70 12.63 30.82
CA THR A 314 -15.94 13.11 29.46
C THR A 314 -14.67 13.08 28.62
N TRP A 315 -14.42 11.95 27.94
CA TRP A 315 -13.48 11.89 26.83
C TRP A 315 -14.18 12.32 25.54
N SER A 316 -14.11 13.62 25.21
CA SER A 316 -14.67 14.16 23.97
C SER A 316 -13.69 13.98 22.81
N TRP A 317 -13.91 12.95 21.98
CA TRP A 317 -13.23 12.80 20.69
C TRP A 317 -13.80 13.80 19.68
N ARG A 318 -13.19 15.00 19.59
CA ARG A 318 -13.47 15.95 18.51
C ARG A 318 -12.72 15.52 17.26
N TRP A 319 -13.44 14.91 16.32
CA TRP A 319 -12.99 14.81 14.93
C TRP A 319 -13.00 16.20 14.30
N CYS A 320 -11.82 16.71 13.97
CA CYS A 320 -11.67 18.02 13.33
C CYS A 320 -11.31 17.84 11.86
N TRP A 321 -12.33 17.73 11.00
CA TRP A 321 -12.17 17.79 9.54
C TRP A 321 -12.40 19.22 9.05
N PRO A 322 -11.40 19.89 8.45
CA PRO A 322 -11.58 21.21 7.87
C PRO A 322 -12.06 21.12 6.42
N PHE A 323 -13.37 20.99 6.23
CA PHE A 323 -14.00 21.28 4.93
C PHE A 323 -15.02 22.41 5.10
N PRO A 324 -14.94 23.51 4.30
CA PRO A 324 -15.96 24.55 4.32
C PRO A 324 -17.30 23.99 3.79
N ALA A 325 -18.37 24.22 4.55
CA ALA A 325 -19.69 23.72 4.21
C ALA A 325 -20.19 24.26 2.86
N ARG A 326 -20.75 23.38 2.02
CA ARG A 326 -21.50 23.80 0.82
C ARG A 326 -22.71 24.65 1.24
N PRO A 327 -22.95 25.83 0.64
CA PRO A 327 -24.19 26.57 0.87
C PRO A 327 -25.40 25.82 0.27
N PRO A 328 -26.59 25.97 0.86
CA PRO A 328 -27.79 25.25 0.40
C PRO A 328 -28.24 25.69 -1.00
N ARG A 329 -28.73 24.73 -1.79
CA ARG A 329 -29.30 24.99 -3.13
C ARG A 329 -30.48 25.96 -3.02
N ARG A 330 -30.36 27.16 -3.60
CA ARG A 330 -31.52 28.02 -3.87
C ARG A 330 -32.32 27.45 -5.05
N THR A 331 -33.59 27.13 -4.80
CA THR A 331 -34.58 26.85 -5.84
C THR A 331 -34.96 28.16 -6.55
N HIS A 332 -34.41 28.42 -7.73
CA HIS A 332 -34.88 29.52 -8.57
C HIS A 332 -36.05 29.07 -9.44
N ARG A 333 -37.24 29.64 -9.17
CA ARG A 333 -38.35 29.64 -10.13
C ARG A 333 -37.94 30.43 -11.38
N SER A 334 -38.47 30.02 -12.52
CA SER A 334 -38.33 30.71 -13.79
C SER A 334 -39.02 32.07 -13.77
N CYS A 335 -38.32 33.08 -14.30
CA CYS A 335 -38.90 34.36 -14.73
C CYS A 335 -38.28 34.71 -16.10
N GLY A 336 -39.12 35.11 -17.06
CA GLY A 336 -38.71 35.38 -18.43
C GLY A 336 -37.89 36.68 -18.60
N PRO A 337 -37.31 36.91 -19.80
CA PRO A 337 -36.38 38.01 -20.03
C PRO A 337 -37.05 39.31 -20.48
N PRO A 338 -36.50 40.47 -20.11
CA PRO A 338 -36.77 41.73 -20.79
C PRO A 338 -35.55 42.28 -21.58
N SER A 339 -35.75 42.48 -22.88
CA SER A 339 -35.24 43.54 -23.78
C SER A 339 -33.82 44.13 -23.67
N ARG A 340 -33.16 44.23 -24.83
CA ARG A 340 -31.89 44.92 -25.12
C ARG A 340 -31.86 46.43 -24.82
N ARG A 341 -30.71 46.92 -24.35
CA ARG A 341 -29.98 48.21 -24.60
C ARG A 341 -28.69 48.12 -23.74
N GLY A 342 -27.45 48.36 -24.16
CA GLY A 342 -26.89 48.94 -25.38
C GLY A 342 -25.98 50.12 -25.03
N LYS A 343 -24.66 49.91 -24.86
CA LYS A 343 -23.56 50.91 -25.02
C LYS A 343 -22.16 50.28 -24.87
N ALA A 344 -21.12 51.03 -25.27
CA ALA A 344 -19.82 50.54 -25.73
C ALA A 344 -18.72 50.34 -24.65
N LEU A 345 -17.63 49.69 -25.09
CA LEU A 345 -16.32 49.56 -24.44
C LEU A 345 -15.59 50.93 -24.31
N PRO A 346 -14.47 51.02 -23.57
CA PRO A 346 -13.15 50.65 -24.13
C PRO A 346 -12.33 49.70 -23.25
N ALA A 347 -11.22 49.20 -23.79
CA ALA A 347 -10.37 48.17 -23.22
C ALA A 347 -8.98 48.70 -22.83
N VAL A 348 -8.42 48.15 -21.73
CA VAL A 348 -6.99 47.79 -21.53
C VAL A 348 -5.93 48.93 -21.56
N PRO A 349 -4.98 48.93 -20.60
CA PRO A 349 -3.60 48.55 -20.96
C PRO A 349 -3.02 47.45 -20.06
N THR A 350 -2.43 46.46 -20.71
CA THR A 350 -1.38 45.58 -20.16
C THR A 350 -0.11 46.39 -19.89
N ASN A 351 0.72 45.97 -18.93
CA ASN A 351 2.15 46.31 -19.00
C ASN A 351 3.05 45.19 -18.44
N PRO A 352 4.03 44.66 -19.21
CA PRO A 352 5.05 43.71 -18.77
C PRO A 352 6.41 44.39 -18.49
N CYS A 353 7.45 43.55 -18.28
CA CYS A 353 8.89 43.83 -18.01
C CYS A 353 9.27 43.92 -16.51
N ARG A 354 10.49 43.60 -16.08
CA ARG A 354 11.67 42.74 -16.46
C ARG A 354 12.86 43.36 -15.69
N THR A 355 13.86 42.54 -15.30
CA THR A 355 15.23 42.97 -14.87
C THR A 355 15.28 43.85 -13.59
N THR A 356 16.28 43.87 -12.68
CA THR A 356 17.63 43.28 -12.48
C THR A 356 18.00 43.45 -10.97
N ALA A 357 19.04 42.90 -10.32
CA ALA A 357 20.16 41.99 -10.65
C ALA A 357 20.73 41.32 -9.35
N ALA A 358 21.68 40.39 -9.50
CA ALA A 358 22.73 40.05 -8.50
C ALA A 358 24.04 40.85 -8.84
N PRO A 359 25.21 40.81 -8.15
CA PRO A 359 25.77 39.73 -7.31
C PRO A 359 26.70 40.14 -6.12
N ARG A 360 27.32 39.16 -5.43
CA ARG A 360 28.72 39.08 -4.90
C ARG A 360 28.84 37.96 -3.83
N THR A 361 29.42 36.78 -4.10
CA THR A 361 30.85 36.37 -4.20
C THR A 361 31.65 36.25 -2.90
N ARG A 362 32.03 35.01 -2.53
CA ARG A 362 33.35 34.49 -2.09
C ARG A 362 33.23 32.96 -1.87
N THR A 363 33.88 32.04 -2.59
CA THR A 363 35.29 31.57 -2.52
C THR A 363 35.86 31.47 -1.09
N SER A 364 36.61 30.43 -0.67
CA SER A 364 36.99 29.10 -1.21
C SER A 364 37.60 28.31 -0.01
N CYS A 365 37.71 26.98 0.04
CA CYS A 365 38.83 26.20 -0.53
C CYS A 365 38.67 24.70 -0.21
N VAL A 366 39.20 23.85 -1.09
CA VAL A 366 39.53 22.43 -0.88
C VAL A 366 41.05 22.30 -0.96
N PRO A 367 41.67 21.32 -0.29
CA PRO A 367 42.86 20.69 -0.84
C PRO A 367 42.71 19.17 -0.97
N ALA A 368 43.32 18.60 -2.01
CA ALA A 368 43.27 17.19 -2.33
C ALA A 368 44.64 16.50 -2.15
N ALA A 369 44.58 15.19 -1.93
CA ALA A 369 45.60 14.17 -2.23
C ALA A 369 46.99 14.23 -1.56
N SER A 370 47.30 13.16 -0.79
CA SER A 370 48.62 12.52 -0.85
C SER A 370 48.59 11.03 -0.41
N ARG A 371 49.13 10.18 -1.28
CA ARG A 371 49.67 8.80 -1.10
C ARG A 371 50.90 8.74 -2.06
N PRO A 372 51.84 7.77 -2.00
CA PRO A 372 51.83 6.50 -1.25
C PRO A 372 53.16 6.13 -0.54
N SER A 373 53.15 5.09 0.30
CA SER A 373 54.26 4.11 0.46
C SER A 373 53.85 2.90 1.32
N GLY A 374 54.40 1.72 1.00
CA GLY A 374 54.35 0.51 1.85
C GLY A 374 55.67 0.31 2.62
N PRO A 375 56.03 -0.91 3.11
CA PRO A 375 55.51 -2.23 2.73
C PRO A 375 55.09 -3.14 3.92
N ALA A 376 54.87 -4.43 3.63
CA ALA A 376 54.26 -5.42 4.51
C ALA A 376 55.14 -5.97 5.66
N CYS A 377 54.50 -6.58 6.67
CA CYS A 377 55.13 -7.56 7.55
C CYS A 377 54.24 -8.81 7.71
N ARG A 378 54.78 -9.98 7.32
CA ARG A 378 54.18 -11.31 7.57
C ARG A 378 54.75 -11.91 8.85
N LYS A 379 53.91 -12.40 9.77
CA LYS A 379 54.21 -13.52 10.70
C LYS A 379 52.92 -14.33 10.88
N ARG A 380 52.81 -15.50 10.23
CA ARG A 380 53.19 -16.85 10.74
C ARG A 380 52.25 -17.35 11.84
N THR A 381 51.37 -18.26 11.45
CA THR A 381 50.79 -19.30 12.31
C THR A 381 51.87 -20.24 12.87
N PRO A 382 51.55 -20.93 13.97
CA PRO A 382 51.92 -22.33 14.14
C PRO A 382 50.66 -23.20 14.27
N THR A 383 50.54 -24.18 13.38
CA THR A 383 49.67 -25.34 13.55
C THR A 383 50.36 -26.40 14.40
N THR A 384 49.65 -27.00 15.35
CA THR A 384 49.89 -28.37 15.82
C THR A 384 48.56 -29.06 16.04
N SER A 385 48.37 -30.19 15.36
CA SER A 385 47.33 -31.17 15.64
C SER A 385 47.81 -32.15 16.72
N ALA A 386 46.87 -32.78 17.44
CA ALA A 386 46.80 -34.25 17.53
C ALA A 386 45.55 -34.69 18.30
N ALA A 387 45.01 -35.83 17.88
CA ALA A 387 43.80 -36.48 18.34
C ALA A 387 43.82 -36.98 19.80
N ALA A 388 42.61 -37.06 20.37
CA ALA A 388 42.05 -38.30 20.94
C ALA A 388 40.56 -38.35 20.60
#